data_AF-A0A7J9FU76-F1
#
_entry.id   AF-A0A7J9FU76-F1
#
_cell.length_a   1.000
_cell.length_b   1.000
_cell.length_c   1.000
_cell.angle_alpha   90.00
_cell.angle_beta   90.00
_cell.angle_gamma   90.00
#
_symmetry.space_group_name_H-M   'P 1'
#
loop_
_entity.id
_entity.type
_entity.pdbx_description
1 polymer ?
#
loop_
_entity_poly.entity_id
_entity_poly.type
_entity_poly.pdbx_seq_one_letter_code
_entity_poly.pdbx_strand_id
1 'polypeptide(L)'
;MAESSSVPAAAAKSDVETEELLDRMLTRLALCDDSKLQALLSKLLPLTISSLSSSSQLVRNKVLEILSHVNKRVKHQPEIGLPLTELWSMYTEADATPMVKNFCIVYIEMAFERAPLKEKENLSPMLVVNISKLPQQHQEILMRIATKVIGECHASRVENEIAAKYKLMNDSHDRDLFLEFCLHTVLYQPPAQGGGSSPGLSIAQANRIAGKVPLKGDMLLTRKLGILNLVEAMELSPELVYPLYLAASADSQEPVVKRGEELIKRKASGANLDDLRLISRLFLLFTGMK
;
A
#
# COMPACT_ATOMS: atom_id res chain seq x y z
N MET A 1 -38.26 -27.63 19.38
CA MET A 1 -37.66 -26.99 20.58
C MET A 1 -36.68 -25.95 20.07
N ALA A 2 -37.00 -24.68 20.28
CA ALA A 2 -36.19 -23.55 19.83
C ALA A 2 -35.26 -23.16 20.98
N GLU A 3 -33.95 -23.30 20.79
CA GLU A 3 -32.96 -22.71 21.69
C GLU A 3 -32.89 -21.20 21.40
N SER A 4 -33.40 -20.43 22.35
CA SER A 4 -33.31 -18.97 22.34
C SER A 4 -31.85 -18.54 22.51
N SER A 5 -31.33 -17.87 21.49
CA SER A 5 -30.03 -17.19 21.51
C SER A 5 -30.06 -16.02 22.51
N SER A 6 -29.65 -16.26 23.76
CA SER A 6 -29.40 -15.19 24.73
C SER A 6 -28.05 -14.54 24.44
N VAL A 7 -28.04 -13.52 23.57
CA VAL A 7 -26.93 -12.56 23.56
C VAL A 7 -27.00 -11.78 24.88
N PRO A 8 -25.91 -11.69 25.68
CA PRO A 8 -26.01 -11.27 27.07
C PRO A 8 -26.28 -9.77 27.17
N ALA A 9 -27.21 -9.38 28.04
CA ALA A 9 -27.65 -7.99 28.26
C ALA A 9 -26.51 -6.98 28.56
N ALA A 10 -25.32 -7.44 28.95
CA ALA A 10 -24.13 -6.62 29.11
C ALA A 10 -23.58 -6.08 27.77
N ALA A 11 -23.60 -6.88 26.71
CA ALA A 11 -23.18 -6.46 25.36
C ALA A 11 -24.16 -5.43 24.76
N ALA A 12 -25.46 -5.62 25.01
CA ALA A 12 -26.49 -4.68 24.60
C ALA A 12 -26.35 -3.31 25.31
N LYS A 13 -25.97 -3.28 26.60
CA LYS A 13 -25.71 -2.03 27.32
C LYS A 13 -24.47 -1.31 26.80
N SER A 14 -23.37 -2.04 26.53
CA SER A 14 -22.16 -1.43 25.97
C SER A 14 -22.37 -0.89 24.55
N ASP A 15 -23.24 -1.52 23.76
CA ASP A 15 -23.55 -1.05 22.40
C ASP A 15 -24.36 0.25 22.41
N VAL A 16 -25.31 0.41 23.34
CA VAL A 16 -26.06 1.68 23.51
C VAL A 16 -25.13 2.81 23.95
N GLU A 17 -24.26 2.56 24.93
CA GLU A 17 -23.27 3.56 25.36
C GLU A 17 -22.31 3.96 24.23
N THR A 18 -21.93 3.00 23.39
CA THR A 18 -21.10 3.25 22.20
C THR A 18 -21.86 4.08 21.17
N GLU A 19 -23.13 3.79 20.92
CA GLU A 19 -23.99 4.56 20.02
C GLU A 19 -24.13 6.02 20.48
N GLU A 20 -24.43 6.25 21.76
CA GLU A 20 -24.53 7.60 22.35
C GLU A 20 -23.20 8.36 22.28
N LEU A 21 -22.06 7.66 22.43
CA LEU A 21 -20.74 8.25 22.24
C LEU A 21 -20.52 8.69 20.79
N LEU A 22 -20.88 7.83 19.83
CA LEU A 22 -20.76 8.12 18.40
C LEU A 22 -21.67 9.28 17.98
N ASP A 23 -22.90 9.38 18.50
CA ASP A 23 -23.78 10.52 18.24
C ASP A 23 -23.20 11.83 18.75
N ARG A 24 -22.65 11.83 19.97
CA ARG A 24 -21.93 13.00 20.51
C ARG A 24 -20.74 13.37 19.63
N MET A 25 -20.02 12.40 19.11
CA MET A 25 -18.91 12.63 18.19
C MET A 25 -19.37 13.18 16.84
N LEU A 26 -20.49 12.70 16.29
CA LEU A 26 -21.08 13.21 15.07
C LEU A 26 -21.51 14.68 15.22
N THR A 27 -22.15 15.04 16.34
CA THR A 27 -22.48 16.44 16.64
C THR A 27 -21.22 17.30 16.73
N ARG A 28 -20.16 16.81 17.38
CA ARG A 28 -18.87 17.52 17.44
C ARG A 28 -18.24 17.71 16.07
N LEU A 29 -18.32 16.70 15.20
CA LEU A 29 -17.85 16.79 13.81
C LEU A 29 -18.65 17.83 13.02
N ALA A 30 -19.95 17.91 13.21
CA ALA A 30 -20.81 18.87 12.52
C ALA A 30 -20.51 20.33 12.94
N LEU A 31 -20.19 20.55 14.22
CA LEU A 31 -19.92 21.89 14.78
C LEU A 31 -18.43 22.29 14.72
N CYS A 32 -17.54 21.41 14.24
CA CYS A 32 -16.11 21.67 14.23
C CYS A 32 -15.71 22.60 13.09
N ASP A 33 -15.00 23.68 13.39
CA ASP A 33 -14.35 24.53 12.39
C ASP A 33 -13.23 23.77 11.64
N ASP A 34 -12.94 24.17 10.41
CA ASP A 34 -11.90 23.54 9.58
C ASP A 34 -10.51 23.62 10.22
N SER A 35 -10.19 24.72 10.91
CA SER A 35 -8.90 24.91 11.60
C SER A 35 -8.64 23.91 12.74
N LYS A 36 -9.71 23.30 13.28
CA LYS A 36 -9.65 22.30 14.35
C LYS A 36 -9.94 20.90 13.84
N LEU A 37 -10.31 20.74 12.58
CA LEU A 37 -10.77 19.47 12.01
C LEU A 37 -9.69 18.39 12.12
N GLN A 38 -8.43 18.69 11.76
CA GLN A 38 -7.33 17.73 11.87
C GLN A 38 -7.16 17.18 13.30
N ALA A 39 -7.18 18.07 14.30
CA ALA A 39 -7.06 17.70 15.71
C ALA A 39 -8.26 16.92 16.24
N LEU A 40 -9.46 17.12 15.67
CA LEU A 40 -10.63 16.30 15.96
C LEU A 40 -10.49 14.92 15.30
N LEU A 41 -10.11 14.87 14.01
CA LEU A 41 -10.00 13.63 13.24
C LEU A 41 -8.94 12.68 13.81
N SER A 42 -7.86 13.20 14.41
CA SER A 42 -6.84 12.37 15.03
C SER A 42 -7.37 11.48 16.15
N LYS A 43 -8.44 11.91 16.84
CA LYS A 43 -9.12 11.13 17.89
C LYS A 43 -10.37 10.44 17.39
N LEU A 44 -11.11 11.12 16.51
CA LEU A 44 -12.40 10.66 16.01
C LEU A 44 -12.25 9.41 15.14
N LEU A 45 -11.34 9.42 14.15
CA LEU A 45 -11.21 8.31 13.20
C LEU A 45 -10.86 6.98 13.88
N PRO A 46 -9.86 6.90 14.77
CA PRO A 46 -9.55 5.65 15.46
C PRO A 46 -10.70 5.11 16.31
N LEU A 47 -11.38 6.00 17.03
CA LEU A 47 -12.54 5.64 17.85
C LEU A 47 -13.71 5.13 17.00
N THR A 48 -14.03 5.85 15.92
CA THR A 48 -15.13 5.50 15.02
C THR A 48 -14.85 4.19 14.29
N ILE A 49 -13.63 3.97 13.79
CA ILE A 49 -13.29 2.73 13.08
C ILE A 49 -13.23 1.53 14.03
N SER A 50 -12.63 1.66 15.21
CA SER A 50 -12.56 0.55 16.19
C SER A 50 -13.95 0.08 16.64
N SER A 51 -14.93 0.98 16.68
CA SER A 51 -16.34 0.69 16.99
C SER A 51 -17.00 -0.27 15.98
N LEU A 52 -16.43 -0.46 14.77
CA LEU A 52 -16.92 -1.47 13.80
C LEU A 52 -16.74 -2.92 14.27
N SER A 53 -15.97 -3.13 15.34
CA SER A 53 -15.86 -4.45 15.98
C SER A 53 -17.16 -4.85 16.69
N SER A 54 -18.05 -3.90 17.01
CA SER A 54 -19.37 -4.20 17.58
C SER A 54 -20.23 -4.99 16.58
N SER A 55 -21.05 -5.92 17.11
CA SER A 55 -22.07 -6.65 16.37
C SER A 55 -23.35 -5.84 16.13
N SER A 56 -23.53 -4.70 16.81
CA SER A 56 -24.74 -3.89 16.70
C SER A 56 -24.84 -3.20 15.34
N GLN A 57 -25.97 -3.41 14.66
CA GLN A 57 -26.25 -2.76 13.38
C GLN A 57 -26.42 -1.25 13.53
N LEU A 58 -26.94 -0.78 14.67
CA LEU A 58 -27.11 0.66 14.95
C LEU A 58 -25.74 1.35 15.05
N VAL A 59 -24.82 0.76 15.81
CA VAL A 59 -23.43 1.23 15.92
C VAL A 59 -22.77 1.28 14.55
N ARG A 60 -22.88 0.20 13.75
CA ARG A 60 -22.31 0.15 12.39
C ARG A 60 -22.89 1.23 11.48
N ASN A 61 -24.21 1.41 11.47
CA ASN A 61 -24.86 2.45 10.66
C ASN A 61 -24.36 3.84 11.05
N LYS A 62 -24.22 4.10 12.36
CA LYS A 62 -23.71 5.37 12.88
C LYS A 62 -22.25 5.62 12.50
N VAL A 63 -21.41 4.59 12.58
CA VAL A 63 -20.03 4.68 12.09
C VAL A 63 -20.00 5.06 10.61
N LEU A 64 -20.77 4.38 9.75
CA LEU A 64 -20.81 4.67 8.32
C LEU A 64 -21.29 6.10 8.02
N GLU A 65 -22.25 6.60 8.79
CA GLU A 65 -22.71 7.99 8.74
C GLU A 65 -21.55 8.97 9.05
N ILE A 66 -20.86 8.78 10.18
CA ILE A 66 -19.72 9.61 10.57
C ILE A 66 -18.63 9.59 9.49
N LEU A 67 -18.24 8.41 9.02
CA LEU A 67 -17.19 8.25 8.01
C LEU A 67 -17.57 8.91 6.67
N SER A 68 -18.84 8.89 6.29
CA SER A 68 -19.36 9.63 5.14
C SER A 68 -19.19 11.14 5.30
N HIS A 69 -19.49 11.68 6.49
CA HIS A 69 -19.26 13.11 6.79
C HIS A 69 -17.78 13.47 6.80
N VAL A 70 -16.92 12.63 7.39
CA VAL A 70 -15.46 12.82 7.35
C VAL A 70 -14.98 12.90 5.90
N ASN A 71 -15.38 11.93 5.06
CA ASN A 71 -14.97 11.89 3.65
C ASN A 71 -15.39 13.15 2.89
N LYS A 72 -16.60 13.65 3.11
CA LYS A 72 -17.08 14.90 2.48
C LYS A 72 -16.22 16.10 2.87
N ARG A 73 -15.86 16.23 4.15
CA ARG A 73 -15.07 17.37 4.64
C ARG A 73 -13.63 17.33 4.12
N VAL A 74 -12.98 16.17 4.16
CA VAL A 74 -11.56 16.08 3.77
C VAL A 74 -11.35 16.04 2.26
N LYS A 75 -12.37 15.69 1.45
CA LYS A 75 -12.25 15.44 0.00
C LYS A 75 -11.53 16.56 -0.78
N HIS A 76 -11.79 17.81 -0.44
CA HIS A 76 -11.24 18.98 -1.14
C HIS A 76 -10.21 19.76 -0.32
N GLN A 77 -9.75 19.18 0.79
CA GLN A 77 -8.84 19.79 1.77
C GLN A 77 -7.63 18.87 1.99
N PRO A 78 -6.75 18.66 0.98
CA PRO A 78 -5.61 17.73 1.07
C PRO A 78 -4.59 18.07 2.17
N GLU A 79 -4.57 19.32 2.65
CA GLU A 79 -3.75 19.81 3.75
C GLU A 79 -4.13 19.22 5.11
N ILE A 80 -5.37 18.74 5.26
CA ILE A 80 -5.82 18.12 6.51
C ILE A 80 -5.26 16.71 6.59
N GLY A 81 -4.31 16.53 7.51
CA GLY A 81 -3.73 15.24 7.85
C GLY A 81 -4.73 14.30 8.51
N LEU A 82 -4.49 13.01 8.35
CA LEU A 82 -5.24 11.93 9.00
C LEU A 82 -4.28 11.15 9.92
N PRO A 83 -4.77 10.51 11.01
CA PRO A 83 -3.93 9.84 12.00
C PRO A 83 -3.30 8.54 11.47
N LEU A 84 -2.25 8.68 10.65
CA LEU A 84 -1.66 7.57 9.90
C LEU A 84 -1.10 6.49 10.84
N THR A 85 -0.40 6.89 11.90
CA THR A 85 0.23 5.95 12.84
C THR A 85 -0.82 5.14 13.60
N GLU A 86 -1.88 5.77 14.11
CA GLU A 86 -2.96 5.10 14.83
C GLU A 86 -3.77 4.19 13.90
N LEU A 87 -4.04 4.63 12.66
CA LEU A 87 -4.71 3.81 11.65
C LEU A 87 -3.88 2.55 11.31
N TRP A 88 -2.56 2.71 11.15
CA TRP A 88 -1.65 1.60 10.91
C TRP A 88 -1.60 0.62 12.10
N SER A 89 -1.57 1.13 13.32
CA SER A 89 -1.62 0.31 14.54
C SER A 89 -2.87 -0.57 14.55
N MET A 90 -4.06 0.03 14.40
CA MET A 90 -5.32 -0.73 14.36
C MET A 90 -5.39 -1.74 13.21
N TYR A 91 -4.80 -1.42 12.05
CA TYR A 91 -4.79 -2.34 10.91
C TYR A 91 -3.92 -3.58 11.17
N THR A 92 -2.81 -3.41 11.88
CA THR A 92 -1.82 -4.46 12.15
C THR A 92 -2.09 -5.26 13.42
N GLU A 93 -3.05 -4.83 14.25
CA GLU A 93 -3.54 -5.60 15.40
C GLU A 93 -3.96 -7.03 15.02
N ALA A 94 -3.56 -7.98 15.86
CA ALA A 94 -3.73 -9.41 15.61
C ALA A 94 -5.21 -9.83 15.64
N ASP A 95 -6.00 -9.19 16.48
CA ASP A 95 -7.42 -9.42 16.74
C ASP A 95 -8.34 -8.45 16.00
N ALA A 96 -7.80 -7.52 15.20
CA ALA A 96 -8.59 -6.58 14.43
C ALA A 96 -9.54 -7.32 13.46
N THR A 97 -10.83 -7.02 13.58
CA THR A 97 -11.88 -7.66 12.78
C THR A 97 -11.72 -7.33 11.29
N PRO A 98 -12.19 -8.19 10.36
CA PRO A 98 -12.14 -7.90 8.92
C PRO A 98 -12.78 -6.57 8.54
N MET A 99 -13.88 -6.19 9.22
CA MET A 99 -14.56 -4.92 8.97
C MET A 99 -13.68 -3.73 9.37
N VAL A 100 -13.03 -3.78 10.53
CA VAL A 100 -12.04 -2.77 10.94
C VAL A 100 -10.92 -2.67 9.91
N LYS A 101 -10.31 -3.79 9.50
CA LYS A 101 -9.21 -3.78 8.52
C LYS A 101 -9.62 -3.17 7.17
N ASN A 102 -10.82 -3.49 6.68
CA ASN A 102 -11.34 -2.97 5.42
C ASN A 102 -11.57 -1.46 5.45
N PHE A 103 -11.93 -0.89 6.60
CA PHE A 103 -12.07 0.56 6.74
C PHE A 103 -10.72 1.24 7.01
N CYS A 104 -9.88 0.66 7.88
CA CYS A 104 -8.53 1.15 8.13
C CYS A 104 -7.74 1.32 6.83
N ILE A 105 -7.73 0.33 5.94
CA ILE A 105 -6.92 0.38 4.71
C ILE A 105 -7.30 1.56 3.79
N VAL A 106 -8.60 1.92 3.73
CA VAL A 106 -9.07 3.06 2.93
C VAL A 106 -8.54 4.37 3.51
N TYR A 107 -8.60 4.53 4.83
CA TYR A 107 -8.08 5.73 5.50
C TYR A 107 -6.56 5.76 5.56
N ILE A 108 -5.88 4.61 5.59
CA ILE A 108 -4.42 4.52 5.45
C ILE A 108 -4.01 5.03 4.06
N GLU A 109 -4.65 4.57 2.99
CA GLU A 109 -4.40 5.07 1.63
C GLU A 109 -4.52 6.60 1.58
N MET A 110 -5.63 7.16 2.09
CA MET A 110 -5.84 8.61 2.15
C MET A 110 -4.82 9.34 3.03
N ALA A 111 -4.47 8.77 4.19
CA ALA A 111 -3.53 9.38 5.14
C ALA A 111 -2.12 9.47 4.55
N PHE A 112 -1.67 8.43 3.83
CA PHE A 112 -0.38 8.44 3.13
C PHE A 112 -0.31 9.51 2.03
N GLU A 113 -1.42 9.86 1.38
CA GLU A 113 -1.39 10.96 0.39
C GLU A 113 -1.14 12.32 1.05
N ARG A 114 -1.55 12.47 2.32
CA ARG A 114 -1.59 13.74 3.07
C ARG A 114 -0.43 13.91 4.05
N ALA A 115 0.22 12.82 4.45
CA ALA A 115 1.29 12.85 5.44
C ALA A 115 2.54 13.62 4.93
N PRO A 116 3.37 14.16 5.83
CA PRO A 116 4.69 14.71 5.47
C PRO A 116 5.61 13.64 4.86
N LEU A 117 6.46 14.05 3.91
CA LEU A 117 7.34 13.13 3.17
C LEU A 117 8.21 12.25 4.08
N LYS A 118 8.80 12.82 5.14
CA LYS A 118 9.67 12.08 6.07
C LYS A 118 8.90 11.04 6.88
N GLU A 119 7.64 11.28 7.19
CA GLU A 119 6.80 10.30 7.88
C GLU A 119 6.47 9.13 6.94
N LYS A 120 6.08 9.43 5.69
CA LYS A 120 5.83 8.41 4.66
C LYS A 120 7.04 7.52 4.45
N GLU A 121 8.21 8.14 4.27
CA GLU A 121 9.49 7.44 4.05
C GLU A 121 9.80 6.47 5.18
N ASN A 122 9.58 6.89 6.42
CA ASN A 122 9.85 6.06 7.60
C ASN A 122 8.87 4.89 7.77
N LEU A 123 7.61 5.06 7.38
CA LEU A 123 6.57 4.05 7.52
C LEU A 123 6.49 3.10 6.32
N SER A 124 6.90 3.52 5.12
CA SER A 124 6.81 2.73 3.90
C SER A 124 7.42 1.31 4.00
N PRO A 125 8.61 1.08 4.62
CA PRO A 125 9.14 -0.26 4.82
C PRO A 125 8.22 -1.19 5.61
N MET A 126 7.40 -0.65 6.53
CA MET A 126 6.48 -1.46 7.35
C MET A 126 5.31 -2.01 6.52
N LEU A 127 4.94 -1.35 5.41
CA LEU A 127 3.80 -1.74 4.58
C LEU A 127 4.01 -3.08 3.85
N VAL A 128 5.26 -3.48 3.69
CA VAL A 128 5.67 -4.67 2.95
C VAL A 128 6.03 -5.84 3.88
N VAL A 129 5.99 -5.63 5.20
CA VAL A 129 6.20 -6.68 6.21
C VAL A 129 4.89 -7.45 6.42
N ASN A 130 4.96 -8.78 6.46
CA ASN A 130 3.81 -9.68 6.57
C ASN A 130 2.77 -9.53 5.43
N ILE A 131 3.19 -8.95 4.30
CA ILE A 131 2.29 -8.63 3.19
C ILE A 131 1.64 -9.88 2.60
N SER A 132 2.36 -11.02 2.57
CA SER A 132 1.85 -12.32 2.11
C SER A 132 0.65 -12.84 2.93
N LYS A 133 0.48 -12.37 4.17
CA LYS A 133 -0.60 -12.79 5.08
C LYS A 133 -1.88 -11.98 4.90
N LEU A 134 -1.83 -10.90 4.13
CA LEU A 134 -2.96 -9.98 3.94
C LEU A 134 -3.85 -10.43 2.77
N PRO A 135 -5.14 -10.07 2.74
CA PRO A 135 -6.00 -10.28 1.58
C PRO A 135 -5.40 -9.62 0.32
N GLN A 136 -5.54 -10.26 -0.85
CA GLN A 136 -4.93 -9.80 -2.10
C GLN A 136 -5.19 -8.31 -2.39
N GLN A 137 -6.43 -7.84 -2.21
CA GLN A 137 -6.77 -6.44 -2.44
C GLN A 137 -5.96 -5.48 -1.55
N HIS A 138 -5.72 -5.86 -0.30
CA HIS A 138 -4.92 -5.07 0.63
C HIS A 138 -3.43 -5.12 0.26
N GLN A 139 -2.94 -6.28 -0.17
CA GLN A 139 -1.57 -6.40 -0.69
C GLN A 139 -1.33 -5.39 -1.81
N GLU A 140 -2.24 -5.35 -2.79
CA GLU A 140 -2.11 -4.43 -3.93
C GLU A 140 -2.19 -2.96 -3.52
N ILE A 141 -3.07 -2.59 -2.59
CA ILE A 141 -3.15 -1.20 -2.08
C ILE A 141 -1.84 -0.81 -1.39
N LEU A 142 -1.35 -1.64 -0.47
CA LEU A 142 -0.13 -1.37 0.30
C LEU A 142 1.12 -1.33 -0.59
N MET A 143 1.23 -2.24 -1.56
CA MET A 143 2.34 -2.23 -2.54
C MET A 143 2.30 -0.99 -3.44
N ARG A 144 1.12 -0.52 -3.85
CA ARG A 144 0.99 0.75 -4.59
C ARG A 144 1.41 1.95 -3.74
N ILE A 145 1.05 1.98 -2.46
CA ILE A 145 1.49 3.03 -1.53
C ILE A 145 3.01 2.97 -1.36
N ALA A 146 3.56 1.78 -1.07
CA ALA A 146 5.00 1.60 -0.86
C ALA A 146 5.79 2.06 -2.08
N THR A 147 5.43 1.58 -3.28
CA THR A 147 6.11 1.99 -4.52
C THR A 147 5.93 3.47 -4.86
N LYS A 148 4.78 4.08 -4.51
CA LYS A 148 4.60 5.54 -4.62
C LYS A 148 5.61 6.29 -3.74
N VAL A 149 5.71 5.93 -2.47
CA VAL A 149 6.68 6.56 -1.54
C VAL A 149 8.12 6.31 -1.99
N ILE A 150 8.44 5.11 -2.48
CA ILE A 150 9.76 4.80 -3.04
C ILE A 150 10.09 5.72 -4.22
N GLY A 151 9.14 5.99 -5.10
CA GLY A 151 9.34 6.95 -6.20
C GLY A 151 9.54 8.38 -5.71
N GLU A 152 8.72 8.83 -4.75
CA GLU A 152 8.78 10.19 -4.20
C GLU A 152 10.07 10.46 -3.41
N CYS A 153 10.59 9.46 -2.67
CA CYS A 153 11.72 9.64 -1.75
C CYS A 153 13.06 9.14 -2.30
N HIS A 154 13.08 8.18 -3.23
CA HIS A 154 14.29 7.41 -3.53
C HIS A 154 14.69 7.36 -5.00
N ALA A 155 14.05 8.15 -5.87
CA ALA A 155 14.36 8.21 -7.30
C ALA A 155 15.84 8.58 -7.59
N SER A 156 16.47 9.38 -6.72
CA SER A 156 17.89 9.75 -6.85
C SER A 156 18.82 8.89 -6.00
N ARG A 157 18.45 8.65 -4.73
CA ARG A 157 19.27 7.89 -3.76
C ARG A 157 18.40 7.38 -2.61
N VAL A 158 18.81 6.26 -2.02
CA VAL A 158 18.20 5.70 -0.81
C VAL A 158 19.12 6.00 0.39
N GLU A 159 18.55 6.47 1.49
CA GLU A 159 19.27 6.61 2.76
C GLU A 159 19.58 5.22 3.36
N ASN A 160 20.78 5.03 3.90
CA ASN A 160 21.20 3.73 4.45
C ASN A 160 20.27 3.22 5.57
N GLU A 161 19.75 4.13 6.40
CA GLU A 161 18.80 3.78 7.47
C GLU A 161 17.48 3.24 6.92
N ILE A 162 16.99 3.81 5.82
CA ILE A 162 15.76 3.34 5.16
C ILE A 162 16.02 2.01 4.44
N ALA A 163 17.15 1.88 3.74
CA ALA A 163 17.55 0.62 3.12
C ALA A 163 17.65 -0.52 4.15
N ALA A 164 18.21 -0.24 5.34
CA ALA A 164 18.29 -1.22 6.43
C ALA A 164 16.90 -1.72 6.86
N LYS A 165 15.88 -0.86 6.91
CA LYS A 165 14.51 -1.26 7.23
C LYS A 165 13.92 -2.22 6.20
N TYR A 166 14.14 -1.97 4.89
CA TYR A 166 13.70 -2.89 3.84
C TYR A 166 14.44 -4.23 3.85
N LYS A 167 15.71 -4.24 4.28
CA LYS A 167 16.50 -5.49 4.44
C LYS A 167 15.96 -6.40 5.54
N LEU A 168 15.23 -5.86 6.53
CA LEU A 168 14.64 -6.66 7.61
C LEU A 168 13.46 -7.55 7.15
N MET A 169 13.05 -7.45 5.88
CA MET A 169 12.08 -8.36 5.26
C MET A 169 12.69 -9.77 5.09
N ASN A 170 12.70 -10.51 6.21
CA ASN A 170 13.32 -11.84 6.29
C ASN A 170 12.45 -12.94 5.66
N ASP A 171 11.13 -12.75 5.64
CA ASP A 171 10.21 -13.71 5.04
C ASP A 171 10.39 -13.75 3.51
N SER A 172 10.59 -14.96 2.98
CA SER A 172 10.83 -15.13 1.54
C SER A 172 9.61 -14.84 0.69
N HIS A 173 8.40 -15.11 1.19
CA HIS A 173 7.16 -14.89 0.44
C HIS A 173 6.86 -13.40 0.34
N ASP A 174 7.01 -12.65 1.44
CA ASP A 174 6.88 -11.19 1.44
C ASP A 174 7.85 -10.57 0.44
N ARG A 175 9.10 -11.03 0.44
CA ARG A 175 10.15 -10.56 -0.47
C ARG A 175 9.84 -10.89 -1.93
N ASP A 176 9.40 -12.11 -2.21
CA ASP A 176 9.09 -12.52 -3.57
C ASP A 176 7.89 -11.72 -4.12
N LEU A 177 6.85 -11.49 -3.30
CA LEU A 177 5.72 -10.63 -3.68
C LEU A 177 6.15 -9.18 -3.92
N PHE A 178 7.01 -8.63 -3.08
CA PHE A 178 7.53 -7.28 -3.25
C PHE A 178 8.34 -7.14 -4.54
N LEU A 179 9.28 -8.05 -4.79
CA LEU A 179 10.10 -8.06 -6.01
C LEU A 179 9.26 -8.29 -7.27
N GLU A 180 8.24 -9.16 -7.20
CA GLU A 180 7.29 -9.35 -8.31
C GLU A 180 6.52 -8.06 -8.60
N PHE A 181 5.99 -7.39 -7.57
CA PHE A 181 5.30 -6.12 -7.73
C PHE A 181 6.22 -5.03 -8.32
N CYS A 182 7.48 -4.97 -7.85
CA CYS A 182 8.51 -4.08 -8.39
C CYS A 182 8.83 -4.39 -9.86
N LEU A 183 8.99 -5.66 -10.23
CA LEU A 183 9.20 -6.08 -11.61
C LEU A 183 8.03 -5.65 -12.50
N HIS A 184 6.79 -5.88 -12.04
CA HIS A 184 5.61 -5.48 -12.80
C HIS A 184 5.53 -3.95 -12.95
N THR A 185 5.95 -3.21 -11.94
CA THR A 185 6.00 -1.73 -12.02
C THR A 185 7.05 -1.26 -13.03
N VAL A 186 8.20 -1.94 -13.13
CA VAL A 186 9.22 -1.65 -14.15
C VAL A 186 8.72 -2.00 -15.56
N LEU A 187 8.05 -3.14 -15.73
CA LEU A 187 7.46 -3.56 -17.01
C LEU A 187 6.25 -2.70 -17.43
N TYR A 188 5.60 -2.03 -16.47
CA TYR A 188 4.41 -1.23 -16.75
C TYR A 188 4.72 -0.11 -17.74
N GLN A 189 3.91 -0.06 -18.79
CA GLN A 189 3.89 0.99 -19.79
C GLN A 189 2.46 1.54 -19.84
N PRO A 190 2.27 2.87 -19.81
CA PRO A 190 0.95 3.46 -19.87
C PRO A 190 0.24 3.02 -21.17
N PRO A 191 -1.08 2.75 -21.13
CA PRO A 191 -1.81 2.32 -22.32
C PRO A 191 -1.63 3.31 -23.47
N ALA A 192 -1.24 2.81 -24.65
CA ALA A 192 -1.24 3.62 -25.86
C ALA A 192 -2.67 4.02 -26.23
N GLN A 193 -2.85 5.15 -26.93
CA GLN A 193 -4.17 5.66 -27.34
C GLN A 193 -5.00 4.67 -28.20
N GLY A 194 -4.38 3.61 -28.73
CA GLY A 194 -5.02 2.54 -29.52
C GLY A 194 -5.41 1.26 -28.78
N GLY A 195 -5.21 1.20 -27.45
CA GLY A 195 -5.48 0.00 -26.66
C GLY A 195 -4.37 -1.06 -26.78
N GLY A 196 -3.97 -1.63 -25.64
CA GLY A 196 -2.94 -2.65 -25.56
C GLY A 196 -2.43 -2.80 -24.12
N SER A 197 -2.11 -4.03 -23.71
CA SER A 197 -1.46 -4.30 -22.42
C SER A 197 0.03 -3.95 -22.51
N SER A 198 0.64 -3.58 -21.37
CA SER A 198 2.10 -3.42 -21.32
C SER A 198 2.78 -4.74 -21.70
N PRO A 199 3.80 -4.75 -22.58
CA PRO A 199 4.53 -5.97 -22.91
C PRO A 199 5.03 -6.68 -21.65
N GLY A 200 4.86 -7.99 -21.59
CA GLY A 200 5.25 -8.81 -20.44
C GLY A 200 4.26 -8.80 -19.27
N LEU A 201 3.17 -8.00 -19.31
CA LEU A 201 2.12 -8.00 -18.30
C LEU A 201 0.76 -8.42 -18.85
N SER A 202 0.01 -9.18 -18.05
CA SER A 202 -1.42 -9.36 -18.27
C SER A 202 -2.20 -8.07 -17.94
N ILE A 203 -3.44 -7.96 -18.43
CA ILE A 203 -4.31 -6.81 -18.15
C ILE A 203 -4.53 -6.67 -16.63
N ALA A 204 -4.71 -7.78 -15.92
CA ALA A 204 -4.88 -7.79 -14.46
C ALA A 204 -3.63 -7.25 -13.75
N GLN A 205 -2.44 -7.63 -14.20
CA GLN A 205 -1.17 -7.14 -13.65
C GLN A 205 -0.94 -5.66 -13.99
N ALA A 206 -1.29 -5.19 -15.18
CA ALA A 206 -1.21 -3.77 -15.50
C ALA A 206 -2.17 -2.96 -14.60
N ASN A 207 -3.40 -3.45 -14.40
CA ASN A 207 -4.41 -2.81 -13.55
C ASN A 207 -4.00 -2.77 -12.07
N ARG A 208 -3.40 -3.85 -11.54
CA ARG A 208 -2.94 -3.87 -10.13
C ARG A 208 -1.86 -2.81 -9.87
N ILE A 209 -1.03 -2.51 -10.87
CA ILE A 209 0.00 -1.45 -10.79
C ILE A 209 -0.64 -0.06 -10.93
N ALA A 210 -1.49 0.15 -11.94
CA ALA A 210 -2.12 1.44 -12.20
C ALA A 210 -3.04 1.88 -11.05
N GLY A 211 -3.78 0.97 -10.43
CA GLY A 211 -4.80 1.31 -9.45
C GLY A 211 -5.89 2.21 -10.07
N LYS A 212 -6.31 3.25 -9.32
CA LYS A 212 -7.37 4.17 -9.76
C LYS A 212 -6.89 5.18 -10.81
N VAL A 213 -5.61 5.55 -10.78
CA VAL A 213 -5.03 6.61 -11.62
C VAL A 213 -3.81 6.06 -12.36
N PRO A 214 -3.84 5.98 -13.70
CA PRO A 214 -2.73 5.44 -14.47
C PRO A 214 -1.41 6.21 -14.23
N LEU A 215 -0.32 5.46 -14.05
CA LEU A 215 1.03 6.02 -13.94
C LEU A 215 1.52 6.45 -15.32
N LYS A 216 2.07 7.67 -15.44
CA LYS A 216 2.58 8.22 -16.71
C LYS A 216 3.67 9.26 -16.47
N GLY A 217 4.47 9.52 -17.51
CA GLY A 217 5.47 10.58 -17.51
C GLY A 217 6.44 10.49 -16.34
N ASP A 218 6.65 11.61 -15.65
CA ASP A 218 7.61 11.73 -14.55
C ASP A 218 7.23 10.90 -13.31
N MET A 219 5.92 10.73 -13.05
CA MET A 219 5.45 9.88 -11.95
C MET A 219 5.85 8.41 -12.12
N LEU A 220 5.85 7.92 -13.37
CA LEU A 220 6.28 6.56 -13.67
C LEU A 220 7.81 6.47 -13.62
N LEU A 221 8.50 7.47 -14.17
CA LEU A 221 9.96 7.54 -14.20
C LEU A 221 10.56 7.47 -12.80
N THR A 222 10.14 8.38 -11.92
CA THR A 222 10.62 8.48 -10.53
C THR A 222 10.34 7.18 -9.77
N ARG A 223 9.17 6.55 -10.00
CA ARG A 223 8.82 5.27 -9.39
C ARG A 223 9.74 4.14 -9.83
N LYS A 224 10.01 4.01 -11.13
CA LYS A 224 10.93 2.98 -11.65
C LYS A 224 12.35 3.18 -11.14
N LEU A 225 12.87 4.41 -11.18
CA LEU A 225 14.21 4.73 -10.65
C LEU A 225 14.31 4.48 -9.15
N GLY A 226 13.29 4.87 -8.37
CA GLY A 226 13.23 4.62 -6.94
C GLY A 226 13.27 3.13 -6.61
N ILE A 227 12.51 2.32 -7.34
CA ILE A 227 12.52 0.85 -7.21
C ILE A 227 13.93 0.30 -7.49
N LEU A 228 14.57 0.73 -8.59
CA LEU A 228 15.91 0.25 -8.95
C LEU A 228 16.95 0.59 -7.88
N ASN A 229 16.91 1.82 -7.36
CA ASN A 229 17.82 2.26 -6.29
C ASN A 229 17.56 1.52 -4.98
N LEU A 230 16.29 1.28 -4.62
CA LEU A 230 15.96 0.54 -3.41
C LEU A 230 16.39 -0.92 -3.51
N VAL A 231 16.08 -1.59 -4.62
CA VAL A 231 16.43 -3.00 -4.82
C VAL A 231 17.95 -3.18 -4.86
N GLU A 232 18.71 -2.22 -5.44
CA GLU A 232 20.17 -2.20 -5.30
C GLU A 232 20.59 -2.10 -3.82
N ALA A 233 20.02 -1.14 -3.09
CA ALA A 233 20.37 -0.89 -1.70
C ALA A 233 20.02 -2.06 -0.76
N MET A 234 19.05 -2.91 -1.13
CA MET A 234 18.71 -4.14 -0.41
C MET A 234 19.78 -5.24 -0.51
N GLU A 235 20.70 -5.16 -1.48
CA GLU A 235 21.83 -6.10 -1.64
C GLU A 235 21.40 -7.59 -1.70
N LEU A 236 20.34 -7.85 -2.45
CA LEU A 236 19.81 -9.20 -2.65
C LEU A 236 20.68 -10.03 -3.60
N SER A 237 20.46 -11.34 -3.64
CA SER A 237 21.23 -12.22 -4.53
C SER A 237 21.00 -11.86 -6.01
N PRO A 238 22.03 -11.98 -6.85
CA PRO A 238 21.95 -11.69 -8.28
C PRO A 238 20.74 -12.33 -8.99
N GLU A 239 20.44 -13.60 -8.69
CA GLU A 239 19.36 -14.37 -9.33
C GLU A 239 17.96 -13.80 -9.00
N LEU A 240 17.79 -13.20 -7.83
CA LEU A 240 16.51 -12.61 -7.44
C LEU A 240 16.22 -11.32 -8.20
N VAL A 241 17.25 -10.49 -8.40
CA VAL A 241 17.13 -9.15 -8.98
C VAL A 241 17.36 -9.10 -10.49
N TYR A 242 17.98 -10.13 -11.07
CA TYR A 242 18.32 -10.19 -12.50
C TYR A 242 17.12 -9.88 -13.42
N PRO A 243 15.92 -10.49 -13.26
CA PRO A 243 14.80 -10.20 -14.15
C PRO A 243 14.34 -8.74 -14.09
N LEU A 244 14.44 -8.12 -12.93
CA LEU A 244 14.04 -6.73 -12.71
C LEU A 244 15.00 -5.76 -13.39
N TYR A 245 16.32 -5.99 -13.26
CA TYR A 245 17.30 -5.17 -13.96
C TYR A 245 17.29 -5.39 -15.48
N LEU A 246 17.05 -6.62 -15.93
CA LEU A 246 16.85 -6.94 -17.33
C LEU A 246 15.65 -6.18 -17.92
N ALA A 247 14.50 -6.21 -17.23
CA ALA A 247 13.33 -5.45 -17.64
C ALA A 247 13.62 -3.95 -17.73
N ALA A 248 14.35 -3.39 -16.75
CA ALA A 248 14.73 -1.98 -16.76
C ALA A 248 15.67 -1.62 -17.93
N SER A 249 16.59 -2.50 -18.33
CA SER A 249 17.49 -2.27 -19.46
C SER A 249 16.78 -2.21 -20.82
N ALA A 250 15.52 -2.66 -20.88
CA ALA A 250 14.68 -2.60 -22.07
C ALA A 250 13.51 -1.60 -21.92
N ASP A 251 13.60 -0.66 -20.98
CA ASP A 251 12.54 0.32 -20.72
C ASP A 251 12.39 1.36 -21.86
N SER A 252 11.25 2.04 -21.91
CA SER A 252 10.99 3.13 -22.86
C SER A 252 11.62 4.46 -22.40
N GLN A 253 11.98 4.58 -21.12
CA GLN A 253 12.56 5.79 -20.55
C GLN A 253 14.09 5.65 -20.41
N GLU A 254 14.84 6.43 -21.18
CA GLU A 254 16.31 6.39 -21.23
C GLU A 254 17.03 6.39 -19.85
N PRO A 255 16.61 7.17 -18.82
CA PRO A 255 17.25 7.09 -17.52
C PRO A 255 17.09 5.74 -16.83
N VAL A 256 15.96 5.06 -17.05
CA VAL A 256 15.68 3.70 -16.52
C VAL A 256 16.56 2.68 -17.24
N VAL A 257 16.70 2.79 -18.57
CA VAL A 257 17.58 1.94 -19.39
C VAL A 257 19.01 2.00 -18.89
N LYS A 258 19.59 3.21 -18.80
CA LYS A 258 20.97 3.41 -18.32
C LYS A 258 21.18 2.79 -16.94
N ARG A 259 20.21 2.98 -16.05
CA ARG A 259 20.28 2.44 -14.69
C ARG A 259 20.17 0.92 -14.66
N GLY A 260 19.29 0.34 -15.47
CA GLY A 260 19.14 -1.11 -15.63
C GLY A 260 20.44 -1.75 -16.13
N GLU A 261 21.03 -1.22 -17.20
CA GLU A 261 22.30 -1.72 -17.74
C GLU A 261 23.45 -1.65 -16.72
N GLU A 262 23.53 -0.55 -15.96
CA GLU A 262 24.52 -0.38 -14.90
C GLU A 262 24.36 -1.47 -13.83
N LEU A 263 23.13 -1.70 -13.36
CA LEU A 263 22.84 -2.66 -12.30
C LEU A 263 23.04 -4.11 -12.75
N ILE A 264 22.73 -4.45 -14.00
CA ILE A 264 23.07 -5.78 -14.55
C ILE A 264 24.58 -6.01 -14.45
N LYS A 265 25.40 -5.07 -14.94
CA LYS A 265 26.86 -5.20 -14.97
C LYS A 265 27.48 -5.24 -13.57
N ARG A 266 26.98 -4.41 -12.65
CA ARG A 266 27.58 -4.23 -11.31
C ARG A 266 27.05 -5.19 -10.25
N LYS A 267 25.76 -5.54 -10.30
CA LYS A 267 25.06 -6.26 -9.23
C LYS A 267 24.53 -7.62 -9.65
N ALA A 268 24.36 -7.86 -10.96
CA ALA A 268 23.82 -9.12 -11.46
C ALA A 268 24.78 -9.91 -12.37
N SER A 269 26.03 -9.45 -12.53
CA SER A 269 27.03 -10.11 -13.41
C SER A 269 27.45 -11.50 -12.92
N GLY A 270 27.33 -11.76 -11.62
CA GLY A 270 27.58 -13.07 -11.02
C GLY A 270 26.37 -13.99 -10.97
N ALA A 271 25.23 -13.63 -11.59
CA ALA A 271 24.04 -14.47 -11.56
C ALA A 271 24.29 -15.82 -12.24
N ASN A 272 23.91 -16.90 -11.56
CA ASN A 272 23.94 -18.23 -12.16
C ASN A 272 22.79 -18.38 -13.17
N LEU A 273 23.11 -18.24 -14.46
CA LEU A 273 22.13 -18.39 -15.56
C LEU A 273 21.65 -19.84 -15.76
N ASP A 274 22.29 -20.81 -15.12
CA ASP A 274 21.85 -22.22 -15.09
C ASP A 274 20.89 -22.52 -13.91
N ASP A 275 20.61 -21.53 -13.03
CA ASP A 275 19.62 -21.70 -11.96
C ASP A 275 18.21 -21.87 -12.54
N LEU A 276 17.59 -23.02 -12.24
CA LEU A 276 16.28 -23.38 -12.78
C LEU A 276 15.17 -22.37 -12.43
N ARG A 277 15.26 -21.71 -11.27
CA ARG A 277 14.26 -20.70 -10.87
C ARG A 277 14.44 -19.41 -11.68
N LEU A 278 15.68 -18.98 -11.88
CA LEU A 278 15.98 -17.83 -12.75
C LEU A 278 15.54 -18.11 -14.18
N ILE A 279 15.90 -19.27 -14.74
CA ILE A 279 15.46 -19.70 -16.07
C ILE A 279 13.93 -19.67 -16.18
N SER A 280 13.22 -20.23 -15.20
CA SER A 280 11.75 -20.24 -15.19
C SER A 280 11.16 -18.83 -15.19
N ARG A 281 11.74 -17.89 -14.42
CA ARG A 281 11.29 -16.49 -14.37
C ARG A 281 11.55 -15.75 -15.68
N LEU A 282 12.71 -15.98 -16.30
CA LEU A 282 13.04 -15.40 -17.60
C LEU A 282 12.17 -15.95 -18.72
N PHE A 283 11.85 -17.25 -18.68
CA PHE A 283 10.94 -17.87 -19.64
C PHE A 283 9.53 -17.30 -19.52
N LEU A 284 9.01 -17.13 -18.29
CA LEU A 284 7.72 -16.47 -18.04
C LEU A 284 7.69 -15.03 -18.58
N LEU A 285 8.79 -14.29 -18.40
CA LEU A 285 8.91 -12.94 -18.93
C LEU A 285 8.88 -12.91 -20.46
N PHE A 286 9.56 -13.86 -21.11
CA PHE A 286 9.61 -13.97 -22.57
C PHE A 286 8.28 -14.43 -23.19
N THR A 287 7.64 -15.45 -22.62
CA THR A 287 6.36 -15.98 -23.14
C THR A 287 5.16 -15.11 -22.77
N GLY A 288 5.35 -14.16 -21.86
CA GLY A 288 4.29 -13.39 -21.23
C GLY A 288 3.66 -14.14 -20.06
N MET A 289 3.24 -13.37 -19.06
CA MET A 289 2.45 -13.88 -17.93
C MET A 289 0.99 -14.01 -18.38
N LYS A 290 0.50 -15.24 -18.42
CA LYS A 290 -0.91 -15.54 -18.74
C LYS A 290 -1.85 -15.01 -17.65
#